data_AF-A0A316TT41-F1
#
_entry.id   AF-A0A316TT41-F1
#
_cell.length_a   1.000
_cell.length_b   1.000
_cell.length_c   1.000
_cell.angle_alpha   90.00
_cell.angle_beta   90.00
_cell.angle_gamma   90.00
#
_symmetry.space_group_name_H-M   'P 1'
#
loop_
_entity.id
_entity.type
_entity.pdbx_description
1 polymer ?
#
loop_
_entity_poly.entity_id
_entity_poly.type
_entity_poly.pdbx_seq_one_letter_code
_entity_poly.pdbx_strand_id
1 'polypeptide(L)'
;MVTPSNSRSLTPVFQFICVLNAVFFIIYGFQSLCSQMMIEEFKRFGLSDLQRKVTGTLQILGSIGLLTGFIYTVIGLFAAAGLTAMMFVALIVRIRIKDSVLQALPSILFLLINGWLAFVFYKLF
;
A
#
# COMPACT_ATOMS: atom_id res chain seq x y z
N MET A 1 17.40 -32.40 -5.51
CA MET A 1 16.17 -32.65 -4.74
C MET A 1 16.35 -32.05 -3.35
N VAL A 2 15.94 -30.79 -3.19
CA VAL A 2 15.57 -30.21 -1.90
C VAL A 2 14.13 -29.79 -2.11
N THR A 3 13.21 -30.61 -1.65
CA THR A 3 11.80 -30.22 -1.53
C THR A 3 11.74 -29.06 -0.53
N PRO A 4 11.13 -27.91 -0.84
CA PRO A 4 10.83 -26.94 0.19
C PRO A 4 9.67 -27.51 1.02
N SER A 5 10.02 -28.25 2.07
CA SER A 5 9.05 -28.62 3.10
C SER A 5 8.69 -27.35 3.89
N ASN A 6 7.40 -26.99 3.87
CA ASN A 6 6.70 -26.04 4.75
C ASN A 6 6.42 -24.60 4.26
N SER A 7 6.13 -24.37 2.98
CA SER A 7 5.43 -23.15 2.51
C SER A 7 3.88 -23.26 2.55
N ARG A 8 3.32 -24.32 3.14
CA ARG A 8 1.95 -24.81 2.88
C ARG A 8 0.80 -24.08 3.58
N SER A 9 1.06 -23.06 4.37
CA SER A 9 0.05 -22.06 4.70
C SER A 9 0.75 -20.73 4.82
N LEU A 10 0.56 -19.86 3.83
CA LEU A 10 0.66 -18.43 4.07
C LEU A 10 -0.03 -18.19 5.41
N THR A 11 0.71 -17.77 6.44
CA THR A 11 0.18 -17.80 7.80
C THR A 11 -1.16 -17.04 7.80
N PRO A 12 -2.21 -17.52 8.51
CA PRO A 12 -3.51 -16.86 8.49
C PRO A 12 -3.43 -15.36 8.76
N VAL A 13 -2.45 -14.96 9.57
CA VAL A 13 -2.08 -13.56 9.84
C VAL A 13 -1.64 -12.81 8.57
N PHE A 14 -0.75 -13.36 7.76
CA PHE A 14 -0.33 -12.75 6.49
C PHE A 14 -1.52 -12.58 5.54
N GLN A 15 -2.33 -13.63 5.36
CA GLN A 15 -3.48 -13.58 4.45
C GLN A 15 -4.48 -12.51 4.91
N PHE A 16 -4.80 -12.51 6.20
CA PHE A 16 -5.68 -11.53 6.82
C PHE A 16 -5.17 -10.10 6.63
N ILE A 17 -3.90 -9.83 6.97
CA ILE A 17 -3.29 -8.51 6.82
C ILE A 17 -3.26 -8.09 5.34
N CYS A 18 -2.90 -9.00 4.43
CA CYS A 18 -2.83 -8.70 2.99
C CYS A 18 -4.22 -8.30 2.43
N VAL A 19 -5.26 -9.09 2.74
CA VAL A 19 -6.64 -8.79 2.31
C VAL A 19 -7.13 -7.49 2.95
N LEU A 20 -6.94 -7.32 4.25
CA LEU A 20 -7.34 -6.11 4.97
C LEU A 20 -6.65 -4.86 4.39
N ASN A 21 -5.34 -4.95 4.14
CA ASN A 21 -4.56 -3.87 3.54
C ASN A 21 -5.04 -3.56 2.11
N ALA A 22 -5.31 -4.58 1.29
CA ALA A 22 -5.88 -4.38 -0.05
C ALA A 22 -7.23 -3.66 0.02
N VAL A 23 -8.13 -4.05 0.93
CA VAL A 23 -9.43 -3.36 1.12
C VAL A 23 -9.24 -1.89 1.50
N PHE A 24 -8.33 -1.59 2.44
CA PHE A 24 -8.03 -0.19 2.78
C PHE A 24 -7.53 0.60 1.56
N PHE A 25 -6.61 0.05 0.77
CA PHE A 25 -6.08 0.74 -0.41
C PHE A 25 -7.08 0.87 -1.56
N ILE A 26 -8.04 -0.05 -1.71
CA ILE A 26 -9.18 0.12 -2.63
C ILE A 26 -10.03 1.32 -2.18
N ILE A 27 -10.36 1.39 -0.89
CA ILE A 27 -11.17 2.48 -0.33
C ILE A 27 -10.43 3.82 -0.46
N TYR A 28 -9.18 3.91 -0.02
CA TYR A 28 -8.38 5.13 -0.13
C TYR A 28 -8.14 5.52 -1.58
N GLY A 29 -7.91 4.56 -2.47
CA GLY A 29 -7.75 4.82 -3.89
C GLY A 29 -9.02 5.42 -4.50
N PHE A 30 -10.18 4.83 -4.20
CA PHE A 30 -11.47 5.36 -4.65
C PHE A 30 -11.77 6.75 -4.06
N GLN A 31 -11.54 6.94 -2.76
CA GLN A 31 -11.67 8.26 -2.11
C GLN A 31 -10.72 9.28 -2.74
N SER A 32 -9.49 8.88 -3.06
CA SER A 32 -8.53 9.73 -3.73
C SER A 32 -9.02 10.17 -5.10
N LEU A 33 -9.83 9.38 -5.81
CA LEU A 33 -10.41 9.75 -7.11
C LEU A 33 -11.67 10.62 -6.99
N CYS A 34 -12.56 10.31 -6.05
CA CYS A 34 -13.93 10.85 -6.04
C CYS A 34 -14.27 11.79 -4.87
N SER A 35 -13.54 11.75 -3.75
CA SER A 35 -13.92 12.46 -2.53
C SER A 35 -13.46 13.91 -2.50
N GLN A 36 -14.37 14.82 -2.15
CA GLN A 36 -14.08 16.23 -1.90
C GLN A 36 -13.06 16.43 -0.77
N MET A 37 -13.14 15.61 0.29
CA MET A 37 -12.18 15.63 1.39
C MET A 37 -10.75 15.38 0.88
N MET A 38 -10.56 14.39 0.00
CA MET A 38 -9.22 14.11 -0.53
C MET A 38 -8.73 15.16 -1.52
N ILE A 39 -9.63 15.84 -2.22
CA ILE A 39 -9.26 17.01 -3.04
C ILE A 39 -8.66 18.11 -2.14
N GLU A 40 -9.26 18.37 -0.98
CA GLU A 40 -8.80 19.36 -0.02
C GLU A 40 -7.49 18.94 0.67
N GLU A 41 -7.34 17.68 1.06
CA GLU A 41 -6.08 17.14 1.60
C GLU A 41 -4.93 17.28 0.59
N PHE A 42 -5.13 16.88 -0.68
CA PHE A 42 -4.07 17.02 -1.70
C PHE A 42 -3.70 18.49 -1.97
N LYS A 43 -4.68 19.41 -1.92
CA LYS A 43 -4.39 20.86 -1.98
C LYS A 43 -3.57 21.32 -0.78
N ARG A 44 -3.88 20.87 0.44
CA ARG A 44 -3.05 21.15 1.63
C ARG A 44 -1.63 20.62 1.46
N PHE A 45 -1.48 19.46 0.83
CA PHE A 45 -0.19 18.85 0.54
C PHE A 45 0.62 19.59 -0.53
N GLY A 46 0.03 20.58 -1.22
CA GLY A 46 0.66 21.27 -2.34
C GLY A 46 0.77 20.40 -3.60
N LEU A 47 -0.08 19.37 -3.72
CA LEU A 47 -0.09 18.44 -4.84
C LEU A 47 -1.24 18.75 -5.82
N SER A 48 -0.96 18.54 -7.11
CA SER A 48 -1.94 18.75 -8.18
C SER A 48 -3.04 17.68 -8.21
N ASP A 49 -4.15 18.01 -8.86
CA ASP A 49 -5.25 17.07 -9.09
C ASP A 49 -4.81 15.83 -9.91
N LEU A 50 -3.84 16.01 -10.82
CA LEU A 50 -3.25 14.91 -11.58
C LEU A 50 -2.48 13.95 -10.65
N GLN A 51 -1.64 14.48 -9.75
CA GLN A 51 -0.91 13.67 -8.78
C GLN A 51 -1.87 12.92 -7.84
N ARG A 52 -2.97 13.56 -7.44
CA ARG A 52 -4.07 12.91 -6.71
C ARG A 52 -4.63 11.71 -7.48
N LYS A 53 -5.05 11.93 -8.73
CA LYS A 53 -5.62 10.87 -9.58
C LYS A 53 -4.64 9.72 -9.79
N VAL A 54 -3.38 10.03 -10.10
CA VAL A 54 -2.30 9.02 -10.24
C VAL A 54 -2.14 8.23 -8.94
N THR A 55 -2.12 8.89 -7.79
CA THR A 55 -2.01 8.22 -6.49
C THR A 55 -3.19 7.26 -6.27
N GLY A 56 -4.42 7.70 -6.51
CA GLY A 56 -5.61 6.87 -6.36
C GLY A 56 -5.60 5.65 -7.29
N THR A 57 -5.26 5.85 -8.56
CA THR A 57 -5.15 4.76 -9.53
C THR A 57 -4.07 3.75 -9.14
N LEU A 58 -2.89 4.21 -8.73
CA LEU A 58 -1.81 3.32 -8.29
C LEU A 58 -2.16 2.54 -7.02
N GLN A 59 -2.92 3.13 -6.09
CA GLN A 59 -3.41 2.42 -4.90
C GLN A 59 -4.38 1.29 -5.26
N ILE A 60 -5.28 1.52 -6.22
CA ILE A 60 -6.20 0.49 -6.72
C ILE A 60 -5.44 -0.60 -7.48
N LEU A 61 -4.52 -0.23 -8.37
CA LEU A 61 -3.71 -1.21 -9.10
C LEU A 61 -2.81 -2.02 -8.14
N GLY A 62 -2.20 -1.37 -7.16
CA GLY A 62 -1.39 -2.03 -6.14
C GLY A 62 -2.21 -2.99 -5.27
N SER A 63 -3.43 -2.63 -4.89
CA SER A 63 -4.30 -3.52 -4.10
C SER A 63 -4.79 -4.73 -4.91
N ILE A 64 -5.12 -4.56 -6.19
CA ILE A 64 -5.39 -5.68 -7.11
C ILE A 64 -4.13 -6.56 -7.26
N GLY A 65 -2.96 -5.93 -7.39
CA GLY A 65 -1.66 -6.61 -7.42
C GLY A 65 -1.37 -7.44 -6.16
N LEU A 66 -1.70 -6.91 -4.98
CA LEU A 66 -1.59 -7.65 -3.71
C LEU A 66 -2.45 -8.91 -3.69
N LEU A 67 -3.72 -8.80 -4.13
CA LEU A 67 -4.65 -9.94 -4.15
C LEU A 67 -4.27 -10.98 -5.20
N THR A 68 -3.84 -10.55 -6.39
CA THR A 68 -3.31 -11.45 -7.43
C THR A 68 -1.99 -12.10 -7.01
N GLY A 69 -1.27 -11.50 -6.05
CA GLY A 69 -0.09 -12.04 -5.39
C GLY A 69 -0.30 -13.39 -4.72
N PHE A 70 -1.53 -13.75 -4.32
CA PHE A 70 -1.84 -15.09 -3.81
C PHE A 70 -1.70 -16.20 -4.85
N ILE A 71 -1.81 -15.86 -6.13
CA ILE A 71 -1.64 -16.78 -7.26
C ILE A 71 -0.22 -16.63 -7.85
N TYR A 72 0.24 -15.39 -8.00
CA TYR A 72 1.52 -15.05 -8.62
C TYR A 72 2.36 -14.22 -7.65
N THR A 73 3.20 -14.87 -6.85
CA THR A 73 4.00 -14.24 -5.78
C THR A 73 4.81 -13.03 -6.25
N VAL A 74 5.37 -13.07 -7.47
CA VAL A 74 6.11 -11.96 -8.08
C VAL A 74 5.26 -10.69 -8.17
N ILE A 75 4.00 -10.81 -8.58
CA ILE A 75 3.08 -9.69 -8.70
C ILE A 75 2.80 -9.10 -7.31
N GLY A 76 2.58 -9.96 -6.31
CA GLY A 76 2.39 -9.53 -4.92
C GLY A 76 3.59 -8.76 -4.36
N LEU A 77 4.81 -9.23 -4.65
CA LEU A 77 6.06 -8.55 -4.28
C LEU A 77 6.12 -7.13 -4.87
N PHE A 78 5.96 -6.99 -6.18
CA PHE A 78 6.02 -5.68 -6.84
C PHE A 78 4.89 -4.76 -6.40
N ALA A 79 3.70 -5.30 -6.16
CA ALA A 79 2.56 -4.54 -5.65
C ALA A 79 2.81 -4.00 -4.24
N ALA A 80 3.26 -4.86 -3.31
CA ALA A 80 3.60 -4.46 -1.96
C ALA A 80 4.76 -3.45 -1.92
N ALA A 81 5.80 -3.66 -2.74
CA ALA A 81 6.91 -2.73 -2.86
C ALA A 81 6.48 -1.37 -3.43
N GLY A 82 5.61 -1.36 -4.44
CA GLY A 82 5.05 -0.13 -5.02
C GLY A 82 4.19 0.65 -4.01
N LEU A 83 3.33 -0.04 -3.25
CA LEU A 83 2.55 0.57 -2.16
C LEU A 83 3.45 1.11 -1.05
N THR A 84 4.52 0.38 -0.70
CA THR A 84 5.56 0.85 0.25
C THR A 84 6.19 2.15 -0.22
N ALA A 85 6.62 2.21 -1.49
CA ALA A 85 7.23 3.40 -2.07
C ALA A 85 6.25 4.59 -2.05
N MET A 86 4.98 4.38 -2.37
CA MET A 86 3.95 5.43 -2.29
C MET A 86 3.75 5.94 -0.86
N MET A 87 3.69 5.05 0.13
CA MET A 87 3.55 5.45 1.54
C MET A 87 4.78 6.20 2.05
N PHE A 88 5.96 5.86 1.55
CA PHE A 88 7.19 6.58 1.86
C PHE A 88 7.16 8.01 1.29
N VAL A 89 6.76 8.16 0.03
CA VAL A 89 6.56 9.49 -0.59
C VAL A 89 5.50 10.30 0.16
N ALA A 90 4.37 9.67 0.52
CA ALA A 90 3.33 10.32 1.32
C ALA A 90 3.85 10.79 2.68
N LEU A 91 4.65 9.97 3.37
CA LEU A 91 5.29 10.35 4.63
C LEU A 91 6.24 11.54 4.45
N ILE A 92 7.07 11.56 3.41
CA ILE A 92 7.94 12.70 3.10
C ILE A 92 7.12 13.98 2.89
N VAL A 93 6.03 13.90 2.12
CA VAL A 93 5.14 15.04 1.89
C VAL A 93 4.57 15.56 3.21
N ARG A 94 4.10 14.67 4.09
CA ARG A 94 3.57 15.02 5.42
C ARG A 94 4.63 15.67 6.32
N ILE A 95 5.86 15.17 6.31
CA ILE A 95 6.97 15.79 7.04
C ILE A 95 7.26 17.20 6.50
N ARG A 96 7.24 17.40 5.17
CA ARG A 96 7.52 18.70 4.54
C ARG A 96 6.49 19.76 4.90
N ILE A 97 5.21 19.40 4.95
CA ILE A 97 4.14 20.32 5.36
C ILE A 97 4.01 20.43 6.89
N LYS A 98 4.89 19.75 7.65
CA LYS A 98 4.93 19.73 9.10
C LYS A 98 3.64 19.21 9.75
N ASP A 99 3.02 18.21 9.13
CA ASP A 99 1.94 17.45 9.77
C ASP A 99 2.45 16.89 11.11
N SER A 100 1.58 16.90 12.12
CA SER A 100 1.86 16.22 13.40
C SER A 100 2.04 14.71 13.21
N VAL A 101 2.68 14.05 14.17
CA VAL A 101 2.86 12.57 14.14
C VAL A 101 1.52 11.86 14.00
N LEU A 102 0.46 12.36 14.65
CA LEU A 102 -0.87 11.78 14.57
C LEU A 102 -1.48 11.88 13.16
N GLN A 103 -1.24 12.98 12.45
CA GLN A 103 -1.67 13.15 11.06
C GLN A 103 -0.83 12.30 10.08
N ALA A 104 0.45 12.09 10.38
CA ALA A 104 1.32 11.21 9.61
C ALA A 104 1.14 9.72 9.90
N LEU A 105 0.47 9.38 11.00
CA LEU A 105 0.29 8.01 11.48
C LEU A 105 -0.24 7.04 10.41
N PRO A 106 -1.23 7.39 9.57
CA PRO A 106 -1.70 6.49 8.52
C PRO A 106 -0.58 6.12 7.54
N SER A 107 0.20 7.09 7.08
CA SER A 107 1.31 6.84 6.14
C SER A 107 2.42 5.99 6.78
N ILE A 108 2.72 6.20 8.06
CA ILE A 108 3.71 5.40 8.80
C ILE A 108 3.23 3.96 8.96
N LEU A 109 1.99 3.77 9.41
CA LEU A 109 1.41 2.45 9.63
C LEU A 109 1.39 1.64 8.33
N PHE A 110 0.86 2.22 7.26
CA PHE A 110 0.80 1.54 5.97
C PHE A 110 2.19 1.35 5.34
N LEU A 111 3.15 2.24 5.58
CA LEU A 111 4.54 2.01 5.14
C LEU A 111 5.11 0.73 5.76
N LEU A 112 4.93 0.54 7.06
CA LEU A 112 5.42 -0.64 7.78
C LEU A 112 4.67 -1.91 7.35
N ILE A 113 3.35 -1.86 7.22
CA ILE A 113 2.53 -3.00 6.77
C ILE A 113 2.94 -3.42 5.35
N ASN A 114 3.01 -2.50 4.40
CA ASN A 114 3.37 -2.83 3.03
C ASN A 114 4.82 -3.32 2.92
N GLY A 115 5.74 -2.73 3.69
CA GLY A 115 7.13 -3.17 3.74
C GLY A 115 7.26 -4.60 4.27
N TRP A 116 6.50 -4.94 5.32
CA TRP A 116 6.44 -6.29 5.85
C TRP A 116 5.82 -7.27 4.83
N LEU A 117 4.71 -6.91 4.18
CA LEU A 117 4.11 -7.73 3.12
C LEU A 117 5.09 -7.98 1.98
N ALA A 118 5.83 -6.96 1.53
CA ALA A 118 6.85 -7.09 0.49
C ALA A 118 7.96 -8.06 0.91
N PHE A 119 8.43 -7.98 2.16
CA PHE A 119 9.41 -8.92 2.68
C PHE A 119 8.89 -10.37 2.70
N VAL A 120 7.63 -10.58 3.09
CA VAL A 120 7.02 -11.92 3.08
C VAL A 120 6.86 -12.44 1.65
N PHE A 121 6.37 -11.63 0.71
CA PHE A 121 6.31 -12.00 -0.70
C PHE A 121 7.69 -12.33 -1.29
N TYR A 122 8.73 -11.58 -0.92
CA TYR A 122 10.11 -11.88 -1.34
C TYR A 122 10.60 -13.24 -0.82
N LYS A 123 10.22 -13.63 0.39
CA LYS A 123 10.55 -14.95 0.96
C LYS A 123 9.80 -16.11 0.28
N LEU A 124 8.67 -15.81 -0.36
CA LEU A 124 7.82 -16.79 -1.04
C LEU A 124 8.17 -16.95 -2.53
N PHE A 125 8.91 -15.98 -3.09
CA PHE A 125 9.41 -16.00 -4.46
C PHE A 125 10.61 -16.93 -4.59
#